data_AF-A0A9W6U239-F1
#
_entry.id   AF-A0A9W6U239-F1
#
_cell.length_a   1.000
_cell.length_b   1.000
_cell.length_c   1.000
_cell.angle_alpha   90.00
_cell.angle_beta   90.00
_cell.angle_gamma   90.00
#
_symmetry.space_group_name_H-M   'P 1'
#
loop_
_entity.id
_entity.type
_entity.pdbx_description
1 polymer ?
#
loop_
_entity_poly.entity_id
_entity_poly.type
_entity_poly.pdbx_seq_one_letter_code
_entity_poly.pdbx_strand_id
1 'polypeptide(L)'
;MAAGVVVNVHNSNDGDDVPTEGSRTYAIIVCIFAALGGLFFGYDQGVTSGVLIMRSFLEDYCVGWHNFTYHRRAVLTLASSELPSEWTSFTVWYNLSYNLGCLAGAFLGGVIADKLGRRATIFSAGLLFCVEEELAAAKGLSELLDPPIRKRVAIDMFLQVLQQATGINPIMSYGALIFQDITNAGIYSAIFLSGVNFLSTIPAMRWVDTFGRRQLLLIGAVGMVLGHLFAAILFSIICNGDVNDAGCPKVGGWSICLGTAFFVFNFAISWGPVCWIYPAEIFPLSVRAPAVSLSTAANWAMAALMTEVVKLFPYLNINGVFFLFAALCALSGIFIFFFCPETKGLMLEDIEALFQGSARQPLQSAVRRQGLSR
;
A
#
# COMPACT_ATOMS: atom_id res chain seq x y z
N MET A 1 0.52 -4.75 -7.23
CA MET A 1 1.80 -4.11 -6.87
C MET A 1 2.34 -3.43 -8.13
N ALA A 2 2.42 -2.11 -8.15
CA ALA A 2 2.78 -1.33 -9.34
C ALA A 2 4.25 -1.56 -9.71
N ALA A 3 4.50 -2.52 -10.60
CA ALA A 3 5.75 -2.57 -11.35
C ALA A 3 5.72 -1.40 -12.34
N GLY A 4 6.59 -0.41 -12.12
CA GLY A 4 6.77 0.70 -13.04
C GLY A 4 7.11 0.16 -14.43
N VAL A 5 6.31 0.53 -15.42
CA VAL A 5 6.63 0.26 -16.83
C VAL A 5 7.80 1.16 -17.20
N VAL A 6 8.98 0.57 -17.45
CA VAL A 6 10.10 1.30 -18.03
C VAL A 6 9.75 1.62 -19.48
N VAL A 7 9.29 2.84 -19.74
CA VAL A 7 9.09 3.35 -21.10
C VAL A 7 10.46 3.73 -21.65
N ASN A 8 10.92 2.99 -22.65
CA ASN A 8 12.22 3.21 -23.30
C ASN A 8 12.02 4.22 -24.44
N VAL A 9 12.52 5.46 -24.29
CA VAL A 9 12.26 6.59 -25.21
C VAL A 9 13.29 6.67 -26.37
N HIS A 10 14.23 5.72 -26.48
CA HIS A 10 15.34 5.85 -27.44
C HIS A 10 15.13 5.28 -28.86
N ASN A 11 13.90 4.96 -29.27
CA ASN A 11 13.61 4.69 -30.70
C ASN A 11 12.98 5.91 -31.38
N SER A 12 13.72 7.02 -31.41
CA SER A 12 13.39 8.18 -32.23
C SER A 12 13.83 7.93 -33.67
N ASN A 13 13.06 7.14 -34.43
CA ASN A 13 13.19 7.07 -35.89
C ASN A 13 11.87 6.81 -36.64
N ASP A 14 10.73 6.68 -35.96
CA ASP A 14 9.42 6.74 -36.61
C ASP A 14 8.72 8.05 -36.20
N GLY A 15 8.46 8.89 -37.19
CA GLY A 15 7.59 10.05 -37.05
C GLY A 15 6.14 9.60 -36.80
N ASP A 16 5.41 10.45 -36.09
CA ASP A 16 3.95 10.40 -35.93
C ASP A 16 3.36 9.51 -34.84
N ASP A 17 3.86 9.59 -33.60
CA ASP A 17 3.04 9.30 -32.41
C ASP A 17 2.77 10.60 -31.64
N VAL A 18 1.81 11.39 -32.16
CA VAL A 18 1.17 12.46 -31.39
C VAL A 18 0.53 11.81 -30.16
N PRO A 19 0.77 12.30 -28.92
CA PRO A 19 0.08 11.77 -27.75
C PRO A 19 -1.42 11.89 -27.98
N THR A 20 -2.13 10.77 -28.04
CA THR A 20 -3.58 10.78 -28.19
C THR A 20 -4.17 11.43 -26.96
N GLU A 21 -4.66 12.66 -27.08
CA GLU A 21 -5.49 13.31 -26.08
C GLU A 21 -6.80 12.52 -25.97
N GLY A 22 -6.79 11.50 -25.13
CA GLY A 22 -8.01 10.79 -24.75
C GLY A 22 -8.95 11.77 -24.05
N SER A 23 -10.24 11.73 -24.39
CA SER A 23 -11.26 12.52 -23.71
C SER A 23 -11.17 12.33 -22.19
N ARG A 24 -11.16 13.43 -21.44
CA ARG A 24 -11.13 13.41 -19.97
C ARG A 24 -12.22 12.50 -19.39
N THR A 25 -13.36 12.42 -20.05
CA THR A 25 -14.48 11.52 -19.70
C THR A 25 -14.09 10.04 -19.86
N TYR A 26 -13.38 9.68 -20.92
CA TYR A 26 -12.87 8.33 -21.14
C TYR A 26 -11.87 7.93 -20.04
N ALA A 27 -10.95 8.82 -19.68
CA ALA A 27 -10.00 8.58 -18.60
C ALA A 27 -10.71 8.36 -17.25
N ILE A 28 -11.70 9.18 -16.91
CA ILE A 28 -12.50 9.01 -15.68
C ILE A 28 -13.22 7.66 -15.65
N ILE A 29 -13.86 7.27 -16.76
CA ILE A 29 -14.56 5.97 -16.86
C ILE A 29 -13.59 4.80 -16.68
N VAL A 30 -12.42 4.86 -17.32
CA VAL A 30 -11.38 3.82 -17.17
C VAL A 30 -10.86 3.78 -15.74
N CYS A 31 -10.67 4.92 -15.07
CA CYS A 31 -10.23 4.96 -13.67
C CYS A 31 -11.28 4.33 -12.72
N ILE A 32 -12.57 4.63 -12.94
CA ILE A 32 -13.67 4.04 -12.15
C ILE A 32 -13.70 2.53 -12.37
N PHE A 33 -13.58 2.06 -13.62
CA PHE A 33 -13.57 0.64 -13.94
C PHE A 33 -12.34 -0.08 -13.38
N ALA A 34 -11.15 0.54 -13.46
CA ALA A 34 -9.92 -0.01 -12.87
C ALA A 34 -10.01 -0.09 -11.33
N ALA A 35 -10.70 0.86 -10.68
CA ALA A 35 -10.92 0.83 -9.25
C ALA A 35 -11.82 -0.34 -8.79
N LEU A 36 -12.67 -0.90 -9.67
CA LEU A 36 -13.45 -2.11 -9.36
C LEU A 36 -12.53 -3.32 -9.15
N GLY A 37 -11.46 -3.47 -9.94
CA GLY A 37 -10.44 -4.50 -9.69
C GLY A 37 -9.75 -4.34 -8.33
N GLY A 38 -9.62 -3.09 -7.87
CA GLY A 38 -9.14 -2.77 -6.53
C GLY A 38 -10.08 -3.27 -5.42
N LEU A 39 -11.39 -3.19 -5.63
CA LEU A 39 -12.38 -3.72 -4.69
C LEU A 39 -12.12 -5.21 -4.42
N PHE A 40 -11.96 -5.97 -5.49
CA PHE A 40 -11.80 -7.41 -5.41
C PHE A 40 -10.45 -7.84 -4.84
N PHE A 41 -9.37 -7.16 -5.21
CA PHE A 41 -8.07 -7.36 -4.56
C PHE A 41 -8.15 -7.15 -3.04
N GLY A 42 -8.85 -6.11 -2.58
CA GLY A 42 -9.03 -5.87 -1.16
C GLY A 42 -9.94 -6.90 -0.48
N TYR A 43 -10.90 -7.46 -1.20
CA TYR A 43 -11.75 -8.54 -0.70
C TYR A 43 -10.92 -9.79 -0.41
N ASP A 44 -10.09 -10.24 -1.35
CA ASP A 44 -9.21 -11.41 -1.16
C ASP A 44 -8.22 -11.23 -0.01
N GLN A 45 -7.65 -10.03 0.12
CA GLN A 45 -6.79 -9.69 1.26
C GLN A 45 -7.54 -9.76 2.59
N GLY A 46 -8.77 -9.22 2.62
CA GLY A 46 -9.62 -9.25 3.82
C GLY A 46 -10.11 -10.64 4.21
N VAL A 47 -10.44 -11.49 3.22
CA VAL A 47 -10.84 -12.89 3.44
C VAL A 47 -9.64 -13.71 3.90
N THR A 48 -8.54 -13.69 3.15
CA THR A 48 -7.34 -14.48 3.43
C THR A 48 -6.75 -14.16 4.81
N SER A 49 -6.65 -12.87 5.17
CA SER A 49 -6.18 -12.44 6.50
C SER A 49 -7.15 -12.81 7.63
N GLY A 50 -8.45 -12.92 7.35
CA GLY A 50 -9.46 -13.38 8.29
C GLY A 50 -9.39 -14.89 8.53
N VAL A 51 -9.27 -15.69 7.46
CA VAL A 51 -9.33 -17.16 7.51
C VAL A 51 -8.18 -17.75 8.34
N LEU A 52 -6.95 -17.26 8.20
CA LEU A 52 -5.76 -17.82 8.88
C LEU A 52 -5.81 -17.78 10.41
N ILE A 53 -6.73 -17.00 10.97
CA ILE A 53 -6.93 -16.82 12.41
C ILE A 53 -8.33 -17.22 12.87
N MET A 54 -9.19 -17.70 11.96
CA MET A 54 -10.51 -18.21 12.33
C MET A 54 -10.34 -19.46 13.18
N ARG A 55 -11.11 -19.55 14.27
CA ARG A 55 -11.12 -20.69 15.18
C ARG A 55 -11.37 -22.01 14.47
N SER A 56 -12.32 -22.06 13.52
CA SER A 56 -12.59 -23.25 12.71
C SER A 56 -11.39 -23.66 11.85
N PHE A 57 -10.71 -22.70 11.22
CA PHE A 57 -9.53 -22.98 10.41
C PHE A 57 -8.35 -23.43 11.28
N LEU A 58 -8.15 -22.81 12.44
CA LEU A 58 -7.16 -23.26 13.43
C LEU A 58 -7.46 -24.66 13.96
N GLU A 59 -8.73 -25.00 14.19
CA GLU A 59 -9.11 -26.35 14.62
C GLU A 59 -8.77 -27.42 13.57
N ASP A 60 -8.95 -27.12 12.28
CA ASP A 60 -8.73 -28.08 11.21
C ASP A 60 -7.27 -28.15 10.76
N TYR A 61 -6.58 -27.01 10.74
CA TYR A 61 -5.25 -26.89 10.15
C TYR A 61 -4.14 -26.61 11.15
N CYS A 62 -4.41 -26.02 12.32
CA CYS A 62 -3.39 -25.82 13.36
C CYS A 62 -3.29 -27.02 14.31
N VAL A 63 -4.39 -27.73 14.60
CA VAL A 63 -4.38 -28.95 15.41
C VAL A 63 -3.91 -30.12 14.56
N GLY A 64 -2.76 -30.72 14.92
CA GLY A 64 -2.17 -31.82 14.15
C GLY A 64 -1.22 -31.39 13.03
N TRP A 65 -1.07 -30.08 12.78
CA TRP A 65 0.04 -29.57 11.96
C TRP A 65 1.36 -30.05 12.54
N HIS A 66 2.22 -30.63 11.71
CA HIS A 66 3.55 -31.09 12.10
C HIS A 66 3.61 -31.99 13.36
N ASN A 67 2.60 -32.86 13.56
CA ASN A 67 2.46 -33.75 14.73
C ASN A 67 2.32 -33.05 16.10
N PHE A 68 1.93 -31.78 16.13
CA PHE A 68 1.64 -31.10 17.40
C PHE A 68 0.32 -31.58 17.99
N THR A 69 0.35 -32.00 19.26
CA THR A 69 -0.84 -32.36 20.06
C THR A 69 -1.18 -31.23 21.03
N TYR A 70 -1.87 -30.20 20.53
CA TYR A 70 -2.50 -29.21 21.41
C TYR A 70 -3.92 -29.65 21.78
N HIS A 71 -4.32 -29.37 23.01
CA HIS A 71 -5.74 -29.45 23.36
C HIS A 71 -6.50 -28.41 22.56
N ARG A 72 -7.54 -28.84 21.83
CA ARG A 72 -8.45 -27.98 21.04
C ARG A 72 -8.87 -26.73 21.81
N ARG A 73 -9.12 -26.86 23.12
CA ARG A 73 -9.50 -25.77 24.02
C ARG A 73 -8.41 -24.70 24.22
N ALA A 74 -7.13 -25.07 24.20
CA ALA A 74 -6.02 -24.12 24.34
C ALA A 74 -5.87 -23.25 23.08
N VAL A 75 -5.88 -23.85 21.89
CA VAL A 75 -5.78 -23.10 20.61
C VAL A 75 -6.95 -22.12 20.44
N LEU A 76 -8.14 -22.47 20.92
CA LEU A 76 -9.34 -21.63 20.87
C LEU A 76 -9.37 -20.47 21.86
N THR A 77 -8.47 -20.46 22.84
CA THR A 77 -8.45 -19.46 23.93
C THR A 77 -7.19 -18.61 23.95
N LEU A 78 -6.14 -19.02 23.25
CA LEU A 78 -4.88 -18.27 23.13
C LEU A 78 -5.05 -17.03 22.25
N ALA A 79 -4.31 -15.98 22.62
CA ALA A 79 -4.14 -14.82 21.79
C ALA A 79 -3.37 -15.19 20.50
N SER A 80 -3.67 -14.52 19.37
CA SER A 80 -2.96 -14.78 18.10
C SER A 80 -1.45 -14.51 18.16
N SER A 81 -1.01 -13.67 19.10
CA SER A 81 0.40 -13.43 19.42
C SER A 81 1.08 -14.57 20.20
N GLU A 82 0.29 -15.48 20.76
CA GLU A 82 0.73 -16.64 21.54
C GLU A 82 0.61 -17.94 20.74
N LEU A 83 0.25 -17.86 19.46
CA LEU A 83 0.27 -19.01 18.56
C LEU A 83 1.72 -19.52 18.37
N PRO A 84 1.91 -20.84 18.17
CA PRO A 84 3.24 -21.41 18.02
C PRO A 84 4.03 -20.80 16.86
N SER A 85 5.36 -20.70 17.04
CA SER A 85 6.27 -20.16 16.02
C SER A 85 6.18 -20.90 14.67
N GLU A 86 5.80 -22.17 14.70
CA GLU A 86 5.63 -23.04 13.55
C GLU A 86 4.35 -22.73 12.77
N TRP A 87 3.27 -22.32 13.46
CA TRP A 87 2.07 -21.81 12.81
C TRP A 87 2.35 -20.45 12.16
N THR A 88 3.08 -19.57 12.85
CA THR A 88 3.54 -18.31 12.25
C THR A 88 4.41 -18.58 11.02
N SER A 89 5.27 -19.61 11.05
CA SER A 89 6.07 -20.03 9.90
C SER A 89 5.22 -20.52 8.73
N PHE A 90 4.16 -21.31 8.98
CA PHE A 90 3.21 -21.71 7.94
C PHE A 90 2.53 -20.50 7.30
N THR A 91 2.04 -19.55 8.11
CA THR A 91 1.41 -18.33 7.58
C THR A 91 2.39 -17.50 6.75
N VAL A 92 3.67 -17.44 7.13
CA VAL A 92 4.72 -16.79 6.34
C VAL A 92 4.92 -17.51 5.00
N TRP A 93 5.02 -18.84 4.99
CA TRP A 93 5.16 -19.63 3.75
C TRP A 93 3.96 -19.52 2.82
N TYR A 94 2.74 -19.49 3.38
CA TYR A 94 1.51 -19.25 2.64
C TYR A 94 1.50 -17.86 1.99
N ASN A 95 1.87 -16.81 2.74
CA ASN A 95 1.99 -15.47 2.17
C ASN A 95 3.12 -15.39 1.14
N LEU A 96 4.21 -16.12 1.32
CA LEU A 96 5.33 -16.16 0.37
C LEU A 96 4.94 -16.86 -0.93
N SER A 97 4.18 -17.97 -0.88
CA SER A 97 3.72 -18.67 -2.08
C SER A 97 2.78 -17.81 -2.91
N TYR A 98 1.91 -17.02 -2.25
CA TYR A 98 1.08 -16.00 -2.91
C TYR A 98 1.95 -14.98 -3.67
N ASN A 99 2.97 -14.41 -3.02
CA ASN A 99 3.87 -13.43 -3.64
C ASN A 99 4.71 -14.04 -4.77
N LEU A 100 5.16 -15.29 -4.64
CA LEU A 100 5.85 -16.03 -5.70
C LEU A 100 4.92 -16.26 -6.90
N GLY A 101 3.65 -16.55 -6.66
CA GLY A 101 2.61 -16.61 -7.69
C GLY A 101 2.45 -15.28 -8.43
N CYS A 102 2.39 -14.16 -7.70
CA CYS A 102 2.35 -12.83 -8.32
C CYS A 102 3.60 -12.53 -9.15
N LEU A 103 4.80 -12.91 -8.67
CA LEU A 103 6.05 -12.71 -9.38
C LEU A 103 6.09 -13.52 -10.70
N ALA A 104 5.71 -14.80 -10.63
CA ALA A 104 5.60 -15.65 -11.81
C ALA A 104 4.54 -15.12 -12.79
N GLY A 105 3.40 -14.66 -12.27
CA GLY A 105 2.33 -14.03 -13.05
C GLY A 105 2.79 -12.74 -13.75
N ALA A 106 3.56 -11.88 -13.06
CA ALA A 106 4.12 -10.67 -13.66
C ALA A 106 5.10 -10.98 -14.80
N PHE A 107 5.95 -12.00 -14.61
CA PHE A 107 6.89 -12.44 -15.64
C PHE A 107 6.18 -13.03 -16.86
N LEU A 108 5.23 -13.95 -16.63
CA LEU A 108 4.40 -14.55 -17.68
C LEU A 108 3.54 -13.51 -18.39
N GLY A 109 2.99 -12.55 -17.64
CA GLY A 109 2.17 -11.46 -18.18
C GLY A 109 2.92 -10.62 -19.19
N GLY A 110 4.19 -10.29 -18.93
CA GLY A 110 5.06 -9.61 -19.90
C GLY A 110 5.25 -10.41 -21.19
N VAL A 111 5.64 -11.69 -21.05
CA VAL A 111 5.86 -12.58 -22.21
C VAL A 111 4.58 -12.78 -23.04
N ILE A 112 3.43 -12.89 -22.38
CA ILE A 112 2.13 -13.06 -23.04
C ILE A 112 1.70 -11.75 -23.71
N ALA A 113 1.92 -10.59 -23.08
CA ALA A 113 1.62 -9.28 -23.65
C ALA A 113 2.42 -9.00 -24.93
N ASP A 114 3.67 -9.43 -24.97
CA ASP A 114 4.53 -9.29 -26.14
C ASP A 114 4.10 -10.22 -27.30
N LYS A 115 3.53 -11.40 -27.00
CA LYS A 115 3.11 -12.38 -28.01
C LYS A 115 1.68 -12.20 -28.53
N LEU A 116 0.72 -11.95 -27.64
CA LEU A 116 -0.72 -11.88 -27.96
C LEU A 116 -1.22 -10.43 -28.10
N GLY A 117 -0.37 -9.45 -27.76
CA GLY A 117 -0.72 -8.04 -27.71
C GLY A 117 -1.45 -7.66 -26.42
N ARG A 118 -1.17 -6.45 -25.92
CA ARG A 118 -1.67 -5.92 -24.62
C ARG A 118 -3.18 -6.07 -24.42
N ARG A 119 -4.00 -5.88 -25.46
CA ARG A 119 -5.47 -5.96 -25.35
C ARG A 119 -5.96 -7.37 -25.01
N ALA A 120 -5.42 -8.39 -25.68
CA ALA A 120 -5.79 -9.78 -25.45
C ALA A 120 -5.35 -10.24 -24.05
N THR A 121 -4.16 -9.83 -23.62
CA THR A 121 -3.63 -10.15 -22.29
C THR A 121 -4.46 -9.53 -21.16
N ILE A 122 -4.87 -8.27 -21.30
CA ILE A 122 -5.75 -7.61 -20.31
C ILE A 122 -7.10 -8.33 -20.25
N PHE A 123 -7.66 -8.70 -21.40
CA PHE A 123 -8.96 -9.39 -21.45
C PHE A 123 -8.88 -10.79 -20.84
N SER A 124 -7.83 -11.57 -21.16
CA SER A 124 -7.65 -12.91 -20.58
C SER A 124 -7.40 -12.87 -19.07
N ALA A 125 -6.63 -11.88 -18.59
CA ALA A 125 -6.41 -11.69 -17.16
C ALA A 125 -7.70 -11.30 -16.44
N GLY A 126 -8.50 -10.40 -17.02
CA GLY A 126 -9.80 -10.02 -16.47
C GLY A 126 -10.79 -11.18 -16.42
N LEU A 127 -10.79 -12.06 -17.43
CA LEU A 127 -11.71 -13.20 -17.48
C LEU A 127 -11.34 -14.29 -16.46
N LEU A 128 -10.03 -14.56 -16.27
CA LEU A 128 -9.55 -15.41 -15.18
C LEU A 128 -9.96 -14.85 -13.82
N PHE A 129 -9.83 -13.53 -13.65
CA PHE A 129 -10.20 -12.85 -12.42
C PHE A 129 -11.70 -12.96 -12.11
N CYS A 130 -12.58 -12.76 -13.10
CA CYS A 130 -14.02 -12.92 -12.91
C CYS A 130 -14.46 -14.38 -12.61
N VAL A 131 -13.72 -15.38 -13.08
CA VAL A 131 -14.00 -16.80 -12.78
C VAL A 131 -13.66 -17.15 -11.34
N GLU A 132 -12.61 -16.56 -10.76
CA GLU A 132 -12.28 -16.71 -9.34
C GLU A 132 -13.34 -16.05 -8.42
N GLU A 133 -14.00 -15.01 -8.93
CA GLU A 133 -14.87 -14.11 -8.19
C GLU A 133 -16.32 -14.59 -8.00
N GLU A 134 -16.80 -15.49 -8.85
CA GLU A 134 -18.18 -16.01 -8.75
C GLU A 134 -18.43 -16.78 -7.43
N LEU A 135 -17.36 -17.13 -6.70
CA LEU A 135 -17.42 -17.80 -5.40
C LEU A 135 -17.47 -16.82 -4.20
N ALA A 136 -17.20 -15.53 -4.40
CA ALA A 136 -16.96 -14.55 -3.34
C ALA A 136 -18.16 -13.64 -2.98
N ALA A 137 -19.35 -13.88 -3.55
CA ALA A 137 -20.47 -12.94 -3.51
C ALA A 137 -20.96 -12.53 -2.10
N ALA A 138 -21.15 -11.22 -1.97
CA ALA A 138 -21.30 -10.40 -0.76
C ALA A 138 -22.44 -10.79 0.21
N LYS A 139 -22.04 -11.02 1.47
CA LYS A 139 -22.85 -10.73 2.67
C LYS A 139 -22.12 -9.65 3.48
N GLY A 140 -22.85 -8.68 4.04
CA GLY A 140 -22.30 -7.72 5.02
C GLY A 140 -22.14 -6.26 4.58
N LEU A 141 -22.55 -5.86 3.36
CA LEU A 141 -22.40 -4.47 2.92
C LEU A 141 -23.29 -3.48 3.72
N SER A 142 -24.44 -3.95 4.20
CA SER A 142 -25.33 -3.16 5.08
C SER A 142 -24.74 -2.96 6.48
N GLU A 143 -23.96 -3.91 6.98
CA GLU A 143 -23.30 -3.84 8.30
C GLU A 143 -22.17 -2.79 8.32
N LEU A 144 -21.64 -2.40 7.15
CA LEU A 144 -20.67 -1.31 7.03
C LEU A 144 -21.25 0.07 7.39
N LEU A 145 -22.57 0.24 7.29
CA LEU A 145 -23.25 1.51 7.55
C LEU A 145 -23.45 1.77 9.05
N ASP A 146 -23.21 0.78 9.90
CA ASP A 146 -23.34 0.93 11.34
C ASP A 146 -22.39 2.00 11.86
N PRO A 147 -22.85 2.93 12.74
CA PRO A 147 -22.07 4.09 13.18
C PRO A 147 -20.63 3.81 13.69
N PRO A 148 -20.36 2.74 14.48
CA PRO A 148 -18.99 2.43 14.92
C PRO A 148 -18.13 1.85 13.79
N ILE A 149 -18.70 1.08 12.86
CA ILE A 149 -17.98 0.46 11.74
C ILE A 149 -17.70 1.50 10.66
N ARG A 150 -18.68 2.35 10.33
CA ARG A 150 -18.53 3.45 9.36
C ARG A 150 -17.38 4.40 9.70
N LYS A 151 -17.13 4.67 10.99
CA LYS A 151 -15.97 5.46 11.42
C LYS A 151 -14.65 4.77 11.08
N ARG A 152 -14.56 3.45 11.27
CA ARG A 152 -13.37 2.65 10.92
C ARG A 152 -13.17 2.59 9.41
N VAL A 153 -14.25 2.37 8.66
CA VAL A 153 -14.24 2.40 7.19
C VAL A 153 -13.76 3.75 6.67
N ALA A 154 -14.26 4.86 7.24
CA ALA A 154 -13.78 6.18 6.85
C ALA A 154 -12.29 6.37 7.16
N ILE A 155 -11.82 6.01 8.36
CA ILE A 155 -10.39 6.12 8.72
C ILE A 155 -9.53 5.34 7.74
N ASP A 156 -9.94 4.11 7.40
CA ASP A 156 -9.21 3.23 6.50
C ASP A 156 -9.18 3.72 5.06
N MET A 157 -10.33 4.14 4.52
CA MET A 157 -10.41 4.74 3.19
C MET A 157 -9.53 5.99 3.11
N PHE A 158 -9.55 6.85 4.13
CA PHE A 158 -8.66 8.01 4.19
C PHE A 158 -7.20 7.61 4.28
N LEU A 159 -6.84 6.60 5.09
CA LEU A 159 -5.47 6.09 5.17
C LEU A 159 -4.96 5.62 3.81
N GLN A 160 -5.78 4.86 3.07
CA GLN A 160 -5.45 4.34 1.74
C GLN A 160 -5.35 5.45 0.68
N VAL A 161 -6.24 6.44 0.71
CA VAL A 161 -6.16 7.63 -0.15
C VAL A 161 -4.89 8.42 0.17
N LEU A 162 -4.58 8.63 1.45
CA LEU A 162 -3.39 9.35 1.89
C LEU A 162 -2.09 8.62 1.54
N GLN A 163 -2.09 7.28 1.51
CA GLN A 163 -0.96 6.49 1.02
C GLN A 163 -0.63 6.86 -0.42
N GLN A 164 -1.63 6.96 -1.29
CA GLN A 164 -1.41 7.34 -2.69
C GLN A 164 -1.12 8.83 -2.87
N ALA A 165 -1.70 9.68 -2.02
CA ALA A 165 -1.42 11.11 -1.99
C ALA A 165 0.05 11.45 -1.66
N THR A 166 0.83 10.49 -1.12
CA THR A 166 2.28 10.65 -0.94
C THR A 166 3.05 10.89 -2.23
N GLY A 167 2.50 10.50 -3.39
CA GLY A 167 3.17 10.68 -4.69
C GLY A 167 4.11 9.53 -5.08
N ILE A 168 4.08 8.40 -4.36
CA ILE A 168 4.90 7.21 -4.71
C ILE A 168 4.61 6.69 -6.12
N ASN A 169 3.34 6.60 -6.52
CA ASN A 169 2.96 6.07 -7.83
C ASN A 169 3.50 6.93 -8.98
N PRO A 170 3.28 8.26 -9.02
CA PRO A 170 3.91 9.13 -10.01
C PRO A 170 5.43 8.99 -10.07
N ILE A 171 6.10 8.92 -8.92
CA ILE A 171 7.56 8.76 -8.85
C ILE A 171 8.01 7.42 -9.43
N MET A 172 7.29 6.33 -9.16
CA MET A 172 7.65 5.00 -9.68
C MET A 172 7.27 4.84 -11.16
N SER A 173 6.20 5.49 -11.62
CA SER A 173 5.73 5.43 -13.00
C SER A 173 6.52 6.34 -13.95
N TYR A 174 6.87 7.54 -13.50
CA TYR A 174 7.55 8.55 -14.33
C TYR A 174 8.97 8.86 -13.88
N GLY A 175 9.48 8.20 -12.84
CA GLY A 175 10.82 8.47 -12.29
C GLY A 175 11.93 8.38 -13.33
N ALA A 176 11.87 7.41 -14.23
CA ALA A 176 12.85 7.31 -15.32
C ALA A 176 12.86 8.56 -16.21
N LEU A 177 11.70 9.14 -16.53
CA LEU A 177 11.57 10.36 -17.34
C LEU A 177 12.01 11.59 -16.54
N ILE A 178 11.44 11.76 -15.35
CA ILE A 178 11.75 12.88 -14.44
C ILE A 178 13.25 12.98 -14.21
N PHE A 179 13.92 11.86 -13.92
CA PHE A 179 15.36 11.88 -13.67
C PHE A 179 16.19 11.81 -14.95
N GLN A 180 15.65 11.41 -16.10
CA GLN A 180 16.37 11.53 -17.38
C GLN A 180 16.69 12.99 -17.66
N ASP A 181 15.71 13.88 -17.48
CA ASP A 181 15.84 15.31 -17.80
C ASP A 181 16.86 16.03 -16.89
N ILE A 182 17.12 15.49 -15.70
CA ILE A 182 17.92 16.15 -14.66
C ILE A 182 19.29 15.49 -14.49
N THR A 183 19.38 14.16 -14.66
CA THR A 183 20.61 13.38 -14.47
C THR A 183 21.28 12.96 -15.78
N ASN A 184 20.57 13.06 -16.92
CA ASN A 184 20.92 12.41 -18.19
C ASN A 184 21.11 10.88 -18.07
N ALA A 185 20.57 10.27 -17.01
CA ALA A 185 20.78 8.88 -16.62
C ALA A 185 19.50 8.30 -15.97
N GLY A 186 18.36 8.46 -16.64
CA GLY A 186 17.04 8.10 -16.15
C GLY A 186 16.90 6.63 -15.76
N ILE A 187 17.45 5.71 -16.55
CA ILE A 187 17.42 4.27 -16.24
C ILE A 187 18.19 3.94 -14.96
N TYR A 188 19.36 4.56 -14.76
CA TYR A 188 20.17 4.36 -13.55
C TYR A 188 19.47 4.94 -12.32
N SER A 189 18.82 6.10 -12.46
CA SER A 189 18.01 6.70 -11.40
C SER A 189 16.80 5.84 -11.02
N ALA A 190 16.08 5.28 -12.01
CA ALA A 190 14.95 4.40 -11.76
C ALA A 190 15.35 3.07 -11.09
N ILE A 191 16.46 2.46 -11.52
CA ILE A 191 17.03 1.27 -10.88
C ILE A 191 17.46 1.59 -9.45
N PHE A 192 18.09 2.75 -9.23
CA PHE A 192 18.51 3.20 -7.91
C PHE A 192 17.31 3.34 -6.96
N LEU A 193 16.25 4.05 -7.37
CA LEU A 193 15.04 4.22 -6.56
C LEU A 193 14.33 2.88 -6.29
N SER A 194 14.24 2.02 -7.30
CA SER A 194 13.64 0.68 -7.15
C SER A 194 14.47 -0.21 -6.22
N GLY A 195 15.80 -0.13 -6.29
CA GLY A 195 16.71 -0.83 -5.40
C GLY A 195 16.57 -0.35 -3.95
N VAL A 196 16.45 0.96 -3.75
CA VAL A 196 16.16 1.53 -2.42
C VAL A 196 14.82 1.03 -1.91
N ASN A 197 13.76 1.05 -2.72
CA ASN A 197 12.44 0.53 -2.33
C ASN A 197 12.50 -0.94 -1.88
N PHE A 198 13.14 -1.79 -2.69
CA PHE A 198 13.30 -3.21 -2.40
C PHE A 198 14.09 -3.46 -1.11
N LEU A 199 15.29 -2.87 -0.99
CA LEU A 199 16.16 -3.07 0.17
C LEU A 199 15.56 -2.52 1.46
N SER A 200 14.82 -1.42 1.37
CA SER A 200 14.13 -0.80 2.51
C SER A 200 12.98 -1.65 3.05
N THR A 201 12.44 -2.55 2.24
CA THR A 201 11.35 -3.44 2.70
C THR A 201 11.85 -4.49 3.70
N ILE A 202 13.15 -4.83 3.67
CA ILE A 202 13.76 -5.79 4.61
C ILE A 202 13.67 -5.32 6.07
N PRO A 203 14.17 -4.13 6.45
CA PRO A 203 14.02 -3.63 7.82
C PRO A 203 12.55 -3.39 8.18
N ALA A 204 11.69 -3.05 7.20
CA ALA A 204 10.25 -2.87 7.42
C ALA A 204 9.61 -4.10 8.06
N MET A 205 9.92 -5.30 7.56
CA MET A 205 9.42 -6.57 8.11
C MET A 205 9.71 -6.72 9.61
N ARG A 206 10.86 -6.22 10.08
CA ARG A 206 11.25 -6.32 11.50
C ARG A 206 10.70 -5.19 12.35
N TRP A 207 10.57 -3.99 11.75
CA TRP A 207 10.14 -2.80 12.47
C TRP A 207 8.65 -2.76 12.72
N VAL A 208 7.83 -3.25 11.77
CA VAL A 208 6.36 -3.29 11.90
C VAL A 208 5.92 -3.91 13.22
N ASP A 209 6.56 -5.00 13.63
CA ASP A 209 6.22 -5.71 14.86
C ASP A 209 6.87 -5.15 16.12
N THR A 210 7.99 -4.43 16.00
CA THR A 210 8.74 -3.93 17.15
C THR A 210 8.34 -2.51 17.57
N PHE A 211 8.20 -1.57 16.63
CA PHE A 211 7.90 -0.16 16.94
C PHE A 211 6.40 0.14 17.08
N GLY A 212 5.52 -0.69 16.51
CA GLY A 212 4.08 -0.42 16.46
C GLY A 212 3.67 0.39 15.23
N ARG A 213 2.42 0.23 14.80
CA ARG A 213 1.95 0.65 13.48
C ARG A 213 1.82 2.17 13.40
N ARG A 214 1.23 2.80 14.43
CA ARG A 214 1.02 4.25 14.48
C ARG A 214 2.34 5.01 14.54
N GLN A 215 3.29 4.55 15.35
CA GLN A 215 4.60 5.20 15.47
C GLN A 215 5.38 5.14 14.15
N LEU A 216 5.37 4.00 13.46
CA LEU A 216 6.00 3.85 12.15
C LEU A 216 5.40 4.79 11.10
N LEU A 217 4.07 4.90 11.03
CA LEU A 217 3.41 5.84 10.11
C LEU A 217 3.79 7.29 10.40
N LEU A 218 3.92 7.69 11.67
CA LEU A 218 4.33 9.05 12.04
C LEU A 218 5.80 9.33 11.69
N ILE A 219 6.71 8.41 12.02
CA ILE A 219 8.14 8.53 11.66
C ILE A 219 8.30 8.59 10.14
N GLY A 220 7.59 7.72 9.43
CA GLY A 220 7.51 7.70 7.98
C GLY A 220 7.02 9.02 7.39
N ALA A 221 5.93 9.57 7.93
CA ALA A 221 5.38 10.84 7.45
C ALA A 221 6.40 11.98 7.60
N VAL A 222 7.08 12.07 8.73
CA VAL A 222 8.13 13.08 8.94
C VAL A 222 9.27 12.88 7.94
N GLY A 223 9.77 11.66 7.77
CA GLY A 223 10.85 11.36 6.83
C GLY A 223 10.47 11.63 5.37
N MET A 224 9.24 11.33 4.97
CA MET A 224 8.72 11.62 3.63
C MET A 224 8.62 13.12 3.37
N VAL A 225 8.12 13.91 4.34
CA VAL A 225 8.08 15.38 4.24
C VAL A 225 9.48 15.94 4.06
N LEU A 226 10.45 15.47 4.85
CA LEU A 226 11.85 15.91 4.72
C LEU A 226 12.44 15.56 3.35
N GLY A 227 12.18 14.36 2.84
CA GLY A 227 12.64 13.93 1.50
C GLY A 227 12.06 14.78 0.37
N HIS A 228 10.73 15.01 0.40
CA HIS A 228 10.07 15.85 -0.60
C HIS A 228 10.48 17.31 -0.50
N LEU A 229 10.58 17.88 0.70
CA LEU A 229 11.03 19.27 0.87
C LEU A 229 12.47 19.45 0.40
N PHE A 230 13.37 18.51 0.73
CA PHE A 230 14.74 18.56 0.25
C PHE A 230 14.79 18.52 -1.28
N ALA A 231 14.07 17.59 -1.92
CA ALA A 231 13.97 17.54 -3.37
C ALA A 231 13.37 18.83 -3.96
N ALA A 232 12.26 19.34 -3.41
CA ALA A 232 11.57 20.55 -3.88
C ALA A 232 12.42 21.82 -3.78
N ILE A 233 13.16 21.99 -2.67
CA ILE A 233 14.05 23.13 -2.45
C ILE A 233 15.23 23.07 -3.44
N LEU A 234 15.85 21.91 -3.61
CA LEU A 234 16.93 21.75 -4.59
C LEU A 234 16.45 22.01 -6.01
N PHE A 235 15.28 21.48 -6.38
CA PHE A 235 14.63 21.78 -7.64
C PHE A 235 14.41 23.29 -7.87
N SER A 236 14.05 24.03 -6.82
CA SER A 236 13.78 25.47 -6.91
C SER A 236 15.04 26.34 -6.98
N ILE A 237 16.16 25.87 -6.43
CA ILE A 237 17.42 26.62 -6.38
C ILE A 237 18.32 26.29 -7.57
N ILE A 238 18.31 25.03 -8.01
CA ILE A 238 19.33 24.48 -8.92
C ILE A 238 18.80 24.32 -10.35
N CYS A 239 17.50 24.20 -10.52
CA CYS A 239 16.86 23.96 -11.81
C CYS A 239 15.99 25.16 -12.20
N ASN A 240 15.96 25.50 -13.49
CA ASN A 240 15.09 26.58 -13.99
C ASN A 240 13.60 26.20 -13.97
N GLY A 241 13.28 24.93 -13.66
CA GLY A 241 11.91 24.47 -13.43
C GLY A 241 11.05 24.40 -14.69
N ASP A 242 11.68 24.43 -15.87
CA ASP A 242 11.01 24.31 -17.16
C ASP A 242 10.69 22.85 -17.48
N VAL A 243 9.54 22.59 -18.09
CA VAL A 243 8.98 21.24 -18.28
C VAL A 243 9.72 20.45 -19.36
N ASN A 244 10.46 21.13 -20.25
CA ASN A 244 11.14 20.54 -21.40
C ASN A 244 12.66 20.42 -21.24
N ASP A 245 13.27 21.25 -20.38
CA ASP A 245 14.69 21.15 -19.99
C ASP A 245 14.88 21.82 -18.63
N ALA A 246 15.13 21.02 -17.60
CA ALA A 246 15.26 21.53 -16.23
C ALA A 246 16.53 22.38 -16.04
N GLY A 247 17.50 22.33 -16.98
CA GLY A 247 18.71 23.16 -16.98
C GLY A 247 19.63 22.95 -15.76
N CYS A 248 19.54 21.79 -15.09
CA CYS A 248 20.23 21.55 -13.83
C CYS A 248 21.68 21.09 -14.05
N PRO A 249 22.66 21.57 -13.25
CA PRO A 249 23.96 20.95 -13.13
C PRO A 249 23.86 19.45 -12.77
N LYS A 250 24.67 18.59 -13.41
CA LYS A 250 24.64 17.12 -13.20
C LYS A 250 24.71 16.69 -11.73
N VAL A 251 25.49 17.41 -10.91
CA VAL A 251 25.62 17.16 -9.46
C VAL A 251 24.32 17.49 -8.72
N GLY A 252 23.59 18.51 -9.17
CA GLY A 252 22.28 18.87 -8.65
C GLY A 252 21.25 17.79 -8.88
N GLY A 253 21.25 17.19 -10.08
CA GLY A 253 20.29 16.13 -10.42
C GLY A 253 20.41 14.88 -9.56
N TRP A 254 21.63 14.42 -9.31
CA TRP A 254 21.87 13.29 -8.41
C TRP A 254 21.52 13.61 -6.95
N SER A 255 21.67 14.87 -6.53
CA SER A 255 21.27 15.32 -5.20
C SER A 255 19.74 15.28 -5.01
N ILE A 256 18.98 15.67 -6.03
CA ILE A 256 17.50 15.56 -6.05
C ILE A 256 17.09 14.09 -6.04
N CYS A 257 17.76 13.24 -6.83
CA CYS A 257 17.53 11.80 -6.86
C CYS A 257 17.77 11.18 -5.47
N LEU A 258 18.81 11.61 -4.76
CA LEU A 258 19.08 11.19 -3.38
C LEU A 258 17.98 11.63 -2.39
N GLY A 259 17.46 12.85 -2.53
CA GLY A 259 16.30 13.32 -1.76
C GLY A 259 15.04 12.47 -1.99
N THR A 260 14.79 12.14 -3.24
CA THR A 260 13.68 11.28 -3.64
C THR A 260 13.88 9.84 -3.15
N ALA A 261 15.11 9.33 -3.18
CA ALA A 261 15.46 8.05 -2.60
C ALA A 261 15.24 8.02 -1.08
N PHE A 262 15.55 9.11 -0.37
CA PHE A 262 15.25 9.24 1.05
C PHE A 262 13.73 9.21 1.32
N PHE A 263 12.92 9.87 0.48
CA PHE A 263 11.47 9.72 0.51
C PHE A 263 11.05 8.25 0.30
N VAL A 264 11.54 7.59 -0.75
CA VAL A 264 11.20 6.20 -1.09
C VAL A 264 11.58 5.25 0.03
N PHE A 265 12.74 5.44 0.65
CA PHE A 265 13.18 4.69 1.83
C PHE A 265 12.17 4.82 2.97
N ASN A 266 11.81 6.06 3.34
CA ASN A 266 10.87 6.32 4.43
C ASN A 266 9.48 5.75 4.13
N PHE A 267 9.00 5.88 2.89
CA PHE A 267 7.75 5.26 2.46
C PHE A 267 7.81 3.73 2.61
N ALA A 268 8.85 3.09 2.08
CA ALA A 268 8.98 1.63 2.07
C ALA A 268 9.09 1.00 3.47
N ILE A 269 9.75 1.68 4.42
CA ILE A 269 9.84 1.18 5.81
C ILE A 269 8.55 1.33 6.61
N SER A 270 7.61 2.16 6.16
CA SER A 270 6.44 2.59 6.95
C SER A 270 5.12 2.49 6.18
N TRP A 271 4.74 3.53 5.44
CA TRP A 271 3.48 3.67 4.72
C TRP A 271 3.27 2.60 3.63
N GLY A 272 4.36 2.04 3.10
CA GLY A 272 4.33 0.92 2.17
C GLY A 272 3.58 -0.28 2.77
N PRO A 273 4.15 -0.99 3.76
CA PRO A 273 3.50 -2.15 4.36
C PRO A 273 2.38 -1.80 5.34
N VAL A 274 2.54 -0.75 6.16
CA VAL A 274 1.61 -0.50 7.27
C VAL A 274 0.22 -0.10 6.80
N CYS A 275 0.08 0.64 5.69
CA CYS A 275 -1.23 0.98 5.13
C CYS A 275 -2.01 -0.21 4.58
N TRP A 276 -1.37 -1.37 4.36
CA TRP A 276 -2.05 -2.61 3.97
C TRP A 276 -2.32 -3.53 5.17
N ILE A 277 -1.50 -3.46 6.21
CA ILE A 277 -1.66 -4.24 7.45
C ILE A 277 -2.74 -3.62 8.35
N TYR A 278 -2.73 -2.30 8.50
CA TYR A 278 -3.65 -1.56 9.38
C TYR A 278 -5.15 -1.78 9.04
N PRO A 279 -5.60 -1.74 7.76
CA PRO A 279 -6.96 -2.10 7.37
C PRO A 279 -7.41 -3.46 7.91
N ALA A 280 -6.55 -4.48 7.76
CA ALA A 280 -6.87 -5.84 8.18
C ALA A 280 -6.93 -5.98 9.72
N GLU A 281 -6.23 -5.11 10.45
CA GLU A 281 -6.24 -5.10 11.90
C GLU A 281 -7.49 -4.38 12.47
N ILE A 282 -7.93 -3.24 11.94
CA ILE A 282 -8.96 -2.43 12.60
C ILE A 282 -10.40 -2.98 12.51
N PHE A 283 -10.69 -3.86 11.55
CA PHE A 283 -12.03 -4.39 11.31
C PHE A 283 -12.29 -5.73 12.02
N PRO A 284 -13.50 -5.91 12.59
CA PRO A 284 -13.93 -7.20 13.09
C PRO A 284 -14.09 -8.18 11.92
N LEU A 285 -13.92 -9.48 12.21
CA LEU A 285 -13.84 -10.54 11.19
C LEU A 285 -15.08 -10.61 10.27
N SER A 286 -16.26 -10.28 10.78
CA SER A 286 -17.52 -10.36 10.01
C SER A 286 -17.59 -9.38 8.84
N VAL A 287 -17.03 -8.17 9.01
CA VAL A 287 -17.12 -7.08 8.01
C VAL A 287 -15.78 -6.72 7.39
N ARG A 288 -14.70 -7.42 7.76
CA ARG A 288 -13.34 -7.12 7.30
C ARG A 288 -13.21 -7.19 5.79
N ALA A 289 -13.63 -8.30 5.17
CA ALA A 289 -13.55 -8.49 3.73
C ALA A 289 -14.24 -7.36 2.93
N PRO A 290 -15.51 -7.01 3.21
CA PRO A 290 -16.16 -5.91 2.50
C PRO A 290 -15.66 -4.51 2.89
N ALA A 291 -15.02 -4.33 4.05
CA ALA A 291 -14.42 -3.05 4.44
C ALA A 291 -13.06 -2.80 3.75
N VAL A 292 -12.18 -3.81 3.75
CA VAL A 292 -10.85 -3.76 3.13
C VAL A 292 -10.98 -3.67 1.61
N SER A 293 -11.99 -4.28 1.00
CA SER A 293 -12.30 -4.10 -0.42
C SER A 293 -12.60 -2.65 -0.77
N LEU A 294 -13.45 -1.98 0.01
CA LEU A 294 -13.84 -0.60 -0.23
C LEU A 294 -12.66 0.37 -0.08
N SER A 295 -11.81 0.18 0.92
CA SER A 295 -10.63 1.02 1.11
C SER A 295 -9.55 0.76 0.05
N THR A 296 -9.44 -0.47 -0.43
CA THR A 296 -8.55 -0.82 -1.54
C THR A 296 -9.03 -0.22 -2.86
N ALA A 297 -10.34 -0.21 -3.12
CA ALA A 297 -10.90 0.50 -4.27
C ALA A 297 -10.59 2.02 -4.20
N ALA A 298 -10.72 2.62 -3.02
CA ALA A 298 -10.35 4.03 -2.79
C ALA A 298 -8.84 4.28 -3.01
N ASN A 299 -7.98 3.32 -2.60
CA ASN A 299 -6.54 3.35 -2.89
C ASN A 299 -6.30 3.45 -4.40
N TRP A 300 -6.80 2.50 -5.18
CA TRP A 300 -6.53 2.45 -6.62
C TRP A 300 -7.18 3.59 -7.41
N ALA A 301 -8.34 4.10 -6.96
CA ALA A 301 -8.93 5.30 -7.52
C ALA A 301 -8.02 6.52 -7.32
N MET A 302 -7.46 6.68 -6.11
CA MET A 302 -6.52 7.76 -5.81
C MET A 302 -5.20 7.58 -6.55
N ALA A 303 -4.71 6.33 -6.70
CA ALA A 303 -3.53 6.02 -7.50
C ALA A 303 -3.66 6.52 -8.95
N ALA A 304 -4.81 6.26 -9.58
CA ALA A 304 -5.08 6.70 -10.94
C ALA A 304 -5.12 8.24 -11.02
N LEU A 305 -5.78 8.90 -10.07
CA LEU A 305 -5.81 10.36 -9.98
C LEU A 305 -4.41 10.95 -9.82
N MET A 306 -3.60 10.40 -8.92
CA MET A 306 -2.27 10.93 -8.60
C MET A 306 -1.30 10.75 -9.76
N THR A 307 -1.41 9.67 -10.52
CA THR A 307 -0.58 9.45 -11.73
C THR A 307 -0.80 10.58 -12.76
N GLU A 308 -2.02 11.11 -12.83
CA GLU A 308 -2.37 12.21 -13.74
C GLU A 308 -2.24 13.60 -13.12
N VAL A 309 -1.68 13.73 -11.90
CA VAL A 309 -1.64 15.01 -11.15
C VAL A 309 -0.91 16.11 -11.91
N VAL A 310 0.16 15.77 -12.63
CA VAL A 310 0.94 16.73 -13.43
C VAL A 310 0.11 17.27 -14.59
N LYS A 311 -0.74 16.44 -15.21
CA LYS A 311 -1.67 16.89 -16.27
C LYS A 311 -2.87 17.64 -15.71
N LEU A 312 -3.32 17.30 -14.50
CA LEU A 312 -4.44 17.94 -13.84
C LEU A 312 -4.12 19.38 -13.42
N PHE A 313 -2.86 19.64 -13.08
CA PHE A 313 -2.35 20.96 -12.70
C PHE A 313 -1.20 21.39 -13.62
N PRO A 314 -1.46 21.77 -14.88
CA PRO A 314 -0.41 22.12 -15.85
C PRO A 314 0.35 23.39 -15.47
N TYR A 315 -0.23 24.23 -14.61
CA TYR A 315 0.41 25.42 -14.06
C TYR A 315 1.39 25.11 -12.92
N LEU A 316 1.37 23.88 -12.41
CA LEU A 316 2.30 23.40 -11.40
C LEU A 316 3.53 22.83 -12.11
N ASN A 317 4.60 23.62 -12.18
CA ASN A 317 5.91 23.11 -12.61
C ASN A 317 6.34 21.95 -11.71
N ILE A 318 7.32 21.14 -12.15
CA ILE A 318 7.77 19.95 -11.41
C ILE A 318 8.12 20.27 -9.95
N ASN A 319 8.72 21.43 -9.69
CA ASN A 319 9.04 21.93 -8.36
C ASN A 319 7.79 22.06 -7.47
N GLY A 320 6.70 22.59 -8.03
CA GLY A 320 5.41 22.75 -7.35
C GLY A 320 4.75 21.41 -7.02
N VAL A 321 4.96 20.38 -7.85
CA VAL A 321 4.45 19.02 -7.60
C VAL A 321 5.15 18.40 -6.39
N PHE A 322 6.47 18.57 -6.25
CA PHE A 322 7.19 18.10 -5.06
C PHE A 322 6.78 18.85 -3.78
N PHE A 323 6.49 20.16 -3.86
CA PHE A 323 5.90 20.89 -2.72
C PHE A 323 4.49 20.41 -2.37
N LEU A 324 3.66 20.12 -3.38
CA LEU A 324 2.34 19.53 -3.18
C LEU A 324 2.45 18.18 -2.46
N PHE A 325 3.36 17.31 -2.87
CA PHE A 325 3.59 16.02 -2.20
C PHE A 325 4.09 16.19 -0.76
N ALA A 326 4.98 17.15 -0.50
CA ALA A 326 5.39 17.48 0.87
C ALA A 326 4.20 17.92 1.74
N ALA A 327 3.34 18.79 1.21
CA ALA A 327 2.15 19.27 1.93
C ALA A 327 1.14 18.13 2.20
N LEU A 328 0.91 17.26 1.20
CA LEU A 328 0.05 16.08 1.35
C LEU A 328 0.63 15.10 2.37
N CYS A 329 1.94 14.83 2.35
CA CYS A 329 2.60 13.99 3.35
C CYS A 329 2.50 14.58 4.77
N ALA A 330 2.57 15.90 4.92
CA ALA A 330 2.40 16.56 6.21
C ALA A 330 0.94 16.41 6.71
N LEU A 331 -0.04 16.60 5.82
CA LEU A 331 -1.45 16.36 6.12
C LEU A 331 -1.70 14.90 6.53
N SER A 332 -1.06 13.96 5.83
CA SER A 332 -1.09 12.54 6.17
C SER A 332 -0.58 12.29 7.58
N GLY A 333 0.55 12.88 7.98
CA GLY A 333 1.07 12.79 9.35
C GLY A 333 0.12 13.36 10.41
N ILE A 334 -0.50 14.51 10.13
CA ILE A 334 -1.51 15.14 11.00
C ILE A 334 -2.71 14.21 11.18
N PHE A 335 -3.19 13.62 10.09
CA PHE A 335 -4.31 12.68 10.12
C PHE A 335 -4.01 11.47 11.02
N ILE A 336 -2.85 10.83 10.85
CA ILE A 336 -2.43 9.70 11.70
C ILE A 336 -2.37 10.09 13.17
N PHE A 337 -1.86 11.30 13.47
CA PHE A 337 -1.71 11.75 14.84
C PHE A 337 -3.06 11.84 15.57
N PHE A 338 -4.10 12.37 14.91
CA PHE A 338 -5.41 12.61 15.52
C PHE A 338 -6.41 11.45 15.40
N PHE A 339 -6.41 10.71 14.29
CA PHE A 339 -7.50 9.79 13.95
C PHE A 339 -7.12 8.30 14.01
N CYS A 340 -5.84 7.94 13.87
CA CYS A 340 -5.41 6.55 13.90
C CYS A 340 -4.96 6.14 15.30
N PRO A 341 -5.69 5.26 16.01
CA PRO A 341 -5.20 4.69 17.26
C PRO A 341 -4.11 3.63 17.01
N GLU A 342 -3.33 3.33 18.05
CA GLU A 342 -2.33 2.26 18.02
C GLU A 342 -3.00 0.88 18.09
N THR A 343 -2.60 -0.04 17.22
CA THR A 343 -3.15 -1.40 17.12
C THR A 343 -2.22 -2.46 17.73
N LYS A 344 -0.99 -2.08 18.11
CA LYS A 344 0.01 -3.00 18.64
C LYS A 344 -0.49 -3.77 19.88
N GLY A 345 -0.49 -5.11 19.78
CA GLY A 345 -0.73 -6.02 20.89
C GLY A 345 -2.19 -6.18 21.30
N LEU A 346 -3.14 -5.70 20.49
CA LEU A 346 -4.57 -5.91 20.71
C LEU A 346 -5.06 -7.12 19.90
N MET A 347 -5.92 -7.95 20.50
CA MET A 347 -6.65 -8.97 19.77
C MET A 347 -7.68 -8.32 18.85
N LEU A 348 -7.91 -8.92 17.68
CA LEU A 348 -8.88 -8.41 16.71
C LEU A 348 -10.32 -8.37 17.24
N GLU A 349 -10.63 -9.23 18.20
CA GLU A 349 -11.90 -9.26 18.95
C GLU A 349 -11.99 -8.08 19.96
N ASP A 350 -10.86 -7.66 20.55
CA ASP A 350 -10.79 -6.58 21.54
C ASP A 350 -10.67 -5.17 20.92
N ILE A 351 -10.42 -5.08 19.61
CA ILE A 351 -10.40 -3.79 18.89
C ILE A 351 -11.76 -3.11 18.94
N GLU A 352 -12.84 -3.87 19.15
CA GLU A 352 -14.15 -3.30 19.42
C GLU A 352 -14.18 -2.39 20.65
N ALA A 353 -13.46 -2.75 21.71
CA ALA A 353 -13.38 -1.95 22.93
C ALA A 353 -12.68 -0.60 22.72
N LEU A 354 -11.73 -0.52 21.76
CA LEU A 354 -11.00 0.71 21.43
C LEU A 354 -11.91 1.79 20.84
N PHE A 355 -12.94 1.39 20.10
CA PHE A 355 -13.85 2.30 19.39
C PHE A 355 -15.23 2.46 20.05
N GLN A 356 -15.59 1.64 21.05
CA GLN A 356 -16.90 1.68 21.71
C GLN A 356 -17.01 2.66 22.89
N GLY A 357 -15.94 3.38 23.27
CA GLY A 357 -16.05 4.52 24.19
C GLY A 357 -16.47 4.21 25.63
N SER A 358 -16.63 2.94 26.03
CA SER A 358 -16.92 2.55 27.41
C SER A 358 -15.66 2.05 28.12
N ALA A 359 -15.35 2.78 29.20
CA ALA A 359 -14.32 2.53 30.19
C ALA A 359 -12.86 2.79 29.76
N ARG A 360 -12.38 3.99 30.13
CA ARG A 360 -11.03 4.13 30.73
C ARG A 360 -10.89 3.10 31.86
N GLN A 361 -10.44 1.90 31.57
CA GLN A 361 -9.70 1.09 32.52
C GLN A 361 -8.25 1.06 32.05
N PRO A 362 -7.28 1.47 32.88
CA PRO A 362 -5.89 1.29 32.54
C PRO A 362 -5.64 -0.22 32.40
N LEU A 363 -5.33 -0.67 31.17
CA LEU A 363 -4.95 -2.05 30.85
C LEU A 363 -3.81 -2.61 31.72
N GLN A 364 -3.07 -1.74 32.43
CA GLN A 364 -2.06 -2.13 33.41
C GLN A 364 -2.62 -2.88 34.64
N SER A 365 -3.93 -2.85 34.87
CA SER A 365 -4.55 -3.50 36.04
C SER A 365 -5.11 -4.90 35.75
N ALA A 366 -5.37 -5.25 34.48
CA ALA A 366 -5.84 -6.58 34.10
C ALA A 366 -4.71 -7.63 34.10
N VAL A 367 -3.53 -7.24 33.59
CA VAL A 367 -2.33 -8.10 33.57
C VAL A 367 -1.85 -8.46 34.99
N ARG A 368 -2.07 -7.58 35.98
CA ARG A 368 -1.67 -7.83 37.37
C ARG A 368 -2.61 -8.77 38.15
N ARG A 369 -3.83 -8.99 37.66
CA ARG A 369 -4.81 -9.89 38.33
C ARG A 369 -4.72 -11.33 37.85
N GLN A 370 -4.24 -11.58 36.63
CA GLN A 370 -4.07 -12.95 36.12
C GLN A 370 -2.74 -13.61 36.56
N GLY A 371 -1.74 -12.82 37.00
CA GLY A 371 -0.48 -13.35 37.54
C GLY A 371 -0.48 -13.68 39.03
N LEU A 372 -1.62 -13.64 39.73
CA LEU A 372 -1.69 -13.82 41.19
C LEU A 372 -2.76 -14.81 41.68
N SER A 373 -3.33 -15.66 40.83
CA SER A 373 -4.12 -16.79 41.32
C SER A 373 -3.78 -18.09 40.58
N ARG A 374 -2.91 -18.86 41.25
CA ARG A 374 -2.52 -20.26 41.08
C ARG A 374 -1.35 -20.54 40.14
#